data_AF-A0A242K2K5-F1
#
_entry.id   AF-A0A242K2K5-F1
#
_cell.length_a   1.000
_cell.length_b   1.000
_cell.length_c   1.000
_cell.angle_alpha   90.00
_cell.angle_beta   90.00
_cell.angle_gamma   90.00
#
_symmetry.space_group_name_H-M   'P 1'
#
loop_
_entity.id
_entity.type
_entity.pdbx_description
1 polymer ?
#
loop_
_entity_poly.entity_id
_entity_poly.type
_entity_poly.pdbx_seq_one_letter_code
_entity_poly.pdbx_strand_id
1 'polypeptide(L)'
;MELTIYFDGQYWSGLVEYQDAEGRLRVHRHVFGSKPKDQDVERFICERLPEIMETDWHSEIKGEEKERTTINPKRMQRLLQKQKNKPLLSTKAQLAIAEQREALKQERKHTTRNQKQEKKQDIFEKKRQKRLEKRKGH
;
A
#
# COMPACT_ATOMS: atom_id res chain seq x y z
N MET A 1 -6.03 -12.16 -11.97
CA MET A 1 -6.50 -11.15 -10.99
C MET A 1 -7.37 -11.84 -9.94
N GLU A 2 -7.08 -11.61 -8.66
CA GLU A 2 -7.80 -12.11 -7.48
C GLU A 2 -7.98 -10.94 -6.49
N LEU A 3 -9.20 -10.75 -5.96
CA LEU A 3 -9.50 -9.75 -4.93
C LEU A 3 -9.91 -10.48 -3.64
N THR A 4 -9.12 -10.31 -2.58
CA THR A 4 -9.40 -10.89 -1.26
C THR A 4 -9.80 -9.79 -0.29
N ILE A 5 -11.02 -9.87 0.24
CA ILE A 5 -11.50 -8.96 1.27
C ILE A 5 -11.31 -9.61 2.64
N TYR A 6 -10.63 -8.90 3.54
CA TYR A 6 -10.33 -9.40 4.89
C TYR A 6 -10.38 -8.28 5.92
N PHE A 7 -10.54 -8.67 7.18
CA PHE A 7 -10.42 -7.77 8.32
C PHE A 7 -9.00 -7.87 8.89
N ASP A 8 -8.28 -6.76 8.97
CA ASP A 8 -6.87 -6.74 9.41
C ASP A 8 -6.70 -6.53 10.93
N GLY A 9 -7.80 -6.48 11.67
CA GLY A 9 -7.84 -6.18 13.10
C GLY A 9 -8.28 -4.75 13.42
N GLN A 10 -8.21 -3.83 12.45
CA GLN A 10 -8.62 -2.43 12.62
C GLN A 10 -9.64 -2.00 11.56
N TYR A 11 -9.42 -2.40 10.31
CA TYR A 11 -10.26 -2.05 9.17
C TYR A 11 -10.50 -3.25 8.25
N TRP A 12 -11.60 -3.17 7.49
CA TRP A 12 -11.79 -4.03 6.33
C TRP A 12 -10.90 -3.53 5.19
N SER A 13 -10.12 -4.44 4.62
CA SER A 13 -9.17 -4.18 3.55
C SER A 13 -9.38 -5.17 2.40
N GLY A 14 -9.18 -4.69 1.17
CA GLY A 14 -9.11 -5.50 -0.04
C GLY A 14 -7.64 -5.67 -0.46
N LEU A 15 -7.23 -6.91 -0.73
CA LEU A 15 -5.96 -7.23 -1.36
C LEU A 15 -6.24 -7.61 -2.81
N VAL A 16 -5.70 -6.84 -3.74
CA VAL A 16 -5.73 -7.12 -5.18
C VAL A 16 -4.41 -7.80 -5.53
N GLU A 17 -4.49 -9.01 -6.08
CA GLU A 17 -3.36 -9.75 -6.64
C GLU A 17 -3.55 -9.88 -8.16
N TYR A 18 -2.59 -9.41 -8.94
CA TYR A 18 -2.59 -9.50 -10.40
C TYR A 18 -1.25 -10.05 -10.87
N GLN A 19 -1.28 -11.00 -11.81
CA GLN A 19 -0.07 -11.51 -12.44
C GLN A 19 -0.03 -10.98 -13.86
N ASP A 20 1.06 -10.30 -14.19
CA ASP A 20 1.27 -9.71 -15.50
C ASP A 20 1.71 -10.75 -16.53
N ALA A 21 1.70 -10.39 -17.83
CA ALA A 21 2.08 -11.27 -18.94
C ALA A 21 3.52 -11.82 -18.82
N GLU A 22 4.37 -11.13 -18.07
CA GLU A 22 5.76 -11.52 -17.79
C GLU A 22 5.90 -12.37 -16.50
N GLY A 23 4.79 -12.84 -15.93
CA GLY A 23 4.77 -13.68 -14.72
C GLY A 23 5.00 -12.92 -13.42
N ARG A 24 5.04 -11.58 -13.47
CA ARG A 24 5.29 -10.71 -12.31
C ARG A 24 4.01 -10.55 -11.50
N LEU A 25 4.06 -10.91 -10.21
CA LEU A 25 2.94 -10.72 -9.28
C LEU A 25 2.98 -9.30 -8.75
N ARG A 26 1.93 -8.55 -9.06
CA ARG A 26 1.68 -7.21 -8.56
C ARG A 26 0.57 -7.26 -7.51
N VAL A 27 0.80 -6.56 -6.40
CA VAL A 27 -0.13 -6.55 -5.27
C VAL A 27 -0.47 -5.12 -4.89
N HIS A 28 -1.75 -4.86 -4.59
CA HIS A 28 -2.23 -3.58 -4.08
C HIS A 28 -3.17 -3.79 -2.90
N ARG A 29 -3.02 -2.99 -1.85
CA ARG A 29 -3.90 -3.03 -0.67
C ARG A 29 -4.78 -1.79 -0.63
N HIS A 30 -6.09 -2.00 -0.71
CA HIS A 30 -7.09 -0.97 -0.52
C HIS A 30 -7.74 -1.08 0.87
N VAL A 31 -8.00 0.04 1.54
CA VAL A 31 -8.66 0.06 2.86
C VAL A 31 -10.08 0.60 2.68
N PHE A 32 -11.07 -0.23 2.98
CA PHE A 32 -12.50 0.14 2.97
C PHE A 32 -12.93 0.82 4.29
N GLY A 33 -12.23 0.55 5.39
CA GLY A 33 -12.59 1.07 6.71
C GLY A 33 -13.59 0.15 7.41
N SER A 34 -14.89 0.49 7.35
CA SER A 34 -15.97 -0.38 7.85
C SER A 34 -16.19 -1.58 6.95
N LYS A 35 -16.95 -2.58 7.43
CA LYS A 35 -17.33 -3.75 6.62
C LYS A 35 -17.97 -3.30 5.31
N PRO A 36 -17.35 -3.55 4.14
CA PRO A 36 -17.89 -3.10 2.87
C PRO A 36 -19.17 -3.87 2.56
N LYS A 37 -20.17 -3.18 2.03
CA LYS A 37 -21.32 -3.83 1.39
C LYS A 37 -20.94 -4.26 -0.01
N ASP A 38 -21.72 -5.15 -0.62
CA ASP A 38 -21.47 -5.64 -1.97
C ASP A 38 -21.36 -4.48 -2.98
N GLN A 39 -22.20 -3.44 -2.84
CA GLN A 39 -22.15 -2.22 -3.66
C GLN A 39 -20.84 -1.42 -3.49
N ASP A 40 -20.25 -1.42 -2.29
CA ASP A 40 -18.98 -0.73 -2.04
C ASP A 40 -17.82 -1.48 -2.71
N VAL A 41 -17.90 -2.81 -2.73
CA VAL A 41 -16.94 -3.67 -3.43
C VAL A 41 -17.07 -3.49 -4.94
N GLU A 42 -18.30 -3.50 -5.46
CA GLU A 42 -18.58 -3.30 -6.88
C GLU A 42 -18.07 -1.93 -7.36
N ARG A 43 -18.40 -0.86 -6.62
CA ARG A 43 -17.89 0.49 -6.92
C ARG A 43 -16.38 0.55 -6.92
N PHE A 44 -15.73 -0.11 -5.96
CA PHE A 44 -14.26 -0.21 -5.95
C PHE A 44 -13.72 -0.91 -7.20
N ILE A 45 -14.35 -2.02 -7.62
CA ILE A 45 -13.93 -2.77 -8.82
C ILE A 45 -14.12 -1.95 -10.09
N CYS A 46 -15.21 -1.20 -10.21
CA CYS A 46 -15.54 -0.45 -11.42
C CYS A 46 -14.77 0.87 -11.53
N GLU A 47 -14.63 1.61 -10.44
CA GLU A 47 -14.13 2.99 -10.47
C GLU A 47 -12.66 3.07 -10.06
N ARG A 48 -12.28 2.44 -8.94
CA ARG A 48 -10.92 2.59 -8.38
C ARG A 48 -9.92 1.59 -8.91
N LEU A 49 -10.36 0.35 -9.17
CA LEU A 49 -9.45 -0.72 -9.58
C LEU A 49 -8.74 -0.40 -10.90
N PRO A 50 -9.41 0.15 -11.95
CA PRO A 50 -8.72 0.53 -13.18
C PRO A 50 -7.63 1.58 -12.96
N GLU A 51 -7.92 2.62 -12.15
CA GLU A 51 -6.95 3.67 -11.80
C GLU A 51 -5.71 3.11 -11.11
N ILE A 52 -5.91 2.15 -10.20
CA ILE A 52 -4.82 1.44 -9.50
C ILE A 52 -3.99 0.60 -10.47
N MET A 53 -4.63 -0.05 -11.45
CA MET A 53 -3.95 -0.88 -12.43
C MET A 53 -3.04 -0.06 -13.36
N GLU A 54 -3.39 1.20 -13.62
CA GLU A 54 -2.63 2.11 -14.47
C GLU A 54 -1.47 2.81 -13.75
N THR A 55 -1.61 3.07 -12.43
CA THR A 55 -0.78 4.09 -11.77
C THR A 55 0.17 3.56 -10.69
N ASP A 56 -0.21 2.56 -9.89
CA ASP A 56 0.52 2.27 -8.63
C ASP A 56 0.45 0.79 -8.20
N TRP A 57 1.54 0.07 -8.46
CA TRP A 57 1.73 -1.31 -8.00
C TRP A 57 2.80 -1.37 -6.92
N HIS A 58 2.42 -1.86 -5.73
CA HIS A 58 3.24 -1.69 -4.52
C HIS A 58 4.46 -2.60 -4.42
N SER A 59 4.51 -3.69 -5.19
CA SER A 59 5.67 -4.59 -5.20
C SER A 59 5.58 -5.56 -6.38
N GLU A 60 6.74 -5.89 -6.94
CA GLU A 60 6.94 -6.83 -8.03
C GLU A 60 7.62 -8.08 -7.48
N ILE A 61 6.86 -9.16 -7.30
CA ILE A 61 7.41 -10.44 -6.83
C ILE A 61 7.30 -11.44 -7.97
N LYS A 62 8.31 -12.29 -8.20
CA LYS A 62 8.15 -13.44 -9.11
C LYS A 62 6.99 -14.33 -8.63
N GLY A 63 5.90 -14.32 -9.39
CA GLY A 63 4.74 -15.15 -9.19
C GLY A 63 4.94 -16.49 -9.89
N GLU A 64 4.57 -17.59 -9.23
CA GLU A 64 4.36 -18.85 -9.93
C GLU A 64 3.01 -18.77 -10.62
N GLU A 65 2.99 -19.02 -11.93
CA GLU A 65 1.78 -19.02 -12.75
C GLU A 65 0.83 -20.13 -12.27
N LYS A 66 -0.33 -19.76 -11.72
CA LYS A 66 -1.35 -20.74 -11.34
C LYS A 66 -2.16 -21.09 -12.59
N GLU A 67 -1.83 -22.21 -13.24
CA GLU A 67 -2.64 -22.76 -14.32
C GLU A 67 -4.10 -22.97 -13.87
N ARG A 68 -5.03 -22.32 -14.57
CA ARG A 68 -6.47 -22.48 -14.37
C ARG A 68 -6.95 -23.76 -15.05
N THR A 69 -6.67 -24.90 -14.42
CA THR A 69 -7.23 -26.18 -14.85
C THR A 69 -8.70 -26.30 -14.44
N THR A 70 -9.50 -27.04 -15.21
CA THR A 70 -10.89 -27.37 -14.85
C THR A 70 -10.88 -28.31 -13.64
N ILE A 71 -11.18 -27.76 -12.46
CA ILE A 71 -11.15 -28.49 -11.19
C ILE A 71 -12.55 -29.05 -10.89
N ASN A 72 -12.62 -30.35 -10.57
CA ASN A 72 -13.85 -31.01 -10.15
C ASN A 72 -14.52 -30.25 -8.97
N PRO A 73 -15.86 -30.06 -8.94
CA PRO A 73 -16.57 -29.31 -7.90
C PRO A 73 -16.23 -29.74 -6.46
N LYS A 74 -16.04 -31.04 -6.21
CA LYS A 74 -15.67 -31.57 -4.90
C LYS A 74 -14.25 -31.13 -4.48
N ARG A 75 -13.33 -31.05 -5.45
CA ARG A 75 -11.96 -30.57 -5.24
C ARG A 75 -11.94 -29.04 -5.06
N MET A 76 -12.81 -28.31 -5.75
CA MET A 76 -13.01 -26.87 -5.57
C MET A 76 -13.49 -26.55 -4.15
N GLN A 77 -14.50 -27.28 -3.65
CA GLN A 77 -15.02 -27.08 -2.28
C GLN A 77 -13.95 -27.35 -1.21
N ARG A 78 -13.13 -28.39 -1.39
CA ARG A 78 -11.97 -28.69 -0.51
C ARG A 78 -10.90 -27.60 -0.56
N LEU A 79 -10.61 -27.05 -1.74
CA LEU A 79 -9.67 -25.94 -1.90
C LEU A 79 -10.16 -24.67 -1.21
N LEU A 80 -11.45 -24.34 -1.33
CA LEU A 80 -12.08 -23.22 -0.64
C LEU A 80 -12.00 -23.38 0.88
N GLN A 81 -12.31 -24.57 1.42
CA GLN A 81 -12.14 -24.85 2.85
C GLN A 81 -10.68 -24.76 3.29
N LYS A 82 -9.74 -25.25 2.47
CA LYS A 82 -8.31 -25.15 2.75
C LYS A 82 -7.82 -23.70 2.72
N GLN A 83 -8.33 -22.86 1.82
CA GLN A 83 -8.03 -21.43 1.77
C GLN A 83 -8.61 -20.66 2.96
N LYS A 84 -9.84 -20.99 3.40
CA LYS A 84 -10.43 -20.42 4.62
C LYS A 84 -9.57 -20.65 5.88
N ASN A 85 -8.85 -21.76 5.93
CA ASN A 85 -7.99 -22.13 7.06
C ASN A 85 -6.54 -21.66 6.89
N LYS A 86 -6.17 -21.03 5.76
CA LYS A 86 -4.85 -20.43 5.58
C LYS A 86 -4.82 -19.04 6.22
N PRO A 87 -3.66 -18.58 6.71
CA PRO A 87 -3.51 -17.18 7.10
C PRO A 87 -3.90 -16.27 5.92
N LEU A 88 -4.67 -15.23 6.24
CA LEU A 88 -5.31 -14.32 5.28
C LEU A 88 -4.33 -13.62 4.33
N LEU A 89 -3.06 -13.52 4.74
CA LEU A 89 -1.98 -12.91 3.98
C LEU A 89 -0.96 -13.99 3.62
N SER A 90 -0.66 -14.13 2.34
CA SER A 90 0.50 -14.89 1.87
C SER A 90 1.78 -14.33 2.48
N THR A 91 2.76 -15.18 2.79
CA THR A 91 4.07 -14.76 3.30
C THR A 91 4.72 -13.72 2.37
N LYS A 92 4.52 -13.85 1.06
CA LYS A 92 4.99 -12.89 0.05
C LYS A 92 4.34 -11.51 0.21
N ALA A 93 3.02 -11.47 0.42
CA ALA A 93 2.29 -10.22 0.65
C ALA A 93 2.69 -9.58 2.00
N GLN A 94 2.94 -10.38 3.04
CA GLN A 94 3.44 -9.88 4.33
C GLN A 94 4.82 -9.22 4.18
N LEU A 95 5.72 -9.84 3.41
CA LEU A 95 7.06 -9.30 3.14
C LEU A 95 6.98 -7.97 2.38
N ALA A 96 6.17 -7.88 1.31
CA ALA A 96 6.01 -6.63 0.56
C ALA A 96 5.45 -5.48 1.41
N ILE A 97 4.46 -5.77 2.26
CA ILE A 97 3.89 -4.76 3.17
C ILE A 97 4.94 -4.30 4.21
N ALA A 98 5.80 -5.20 4.68
CA ALA A 98 6.87 -4.86 5.61
C ALA A 98 7.92 -3.94 4.96
N GLU A 99 8.37 -4.28 3.75
CA GLU A 99 9.33 -3.48 2.98
C GLU A 99 8.81 -2.06 2.71
N GLN A 100 7.53 -1.94 2.31
CA GLN A 100 6.90 -0.64 2.11
C GLN A 100 6.86 0.21 3.39
N ARG A 101 6.56 -0.41 4.54
CA ARG A 101 6.54 0.28 5.84
C ARG A 101 7.92 0.82 6.20
N GLU A 102 8.98 0.09 5.88
CA GLU A 102 10.35 0.57 6.12
C GLU A 102 10.72 1.73 5.20
N ALA A 103 10.38 1.67 3.91
CA ALA A 103 10.60 2.76 2.96
C ALA A 103 9.92 4.06 3.43
N LEU A 104 8.63 4.01 3.76
CA LEU A 104 7.87 5.17 4.26
C LEU A 104 8.44 5.72 5.58
N LYS A 105 8.97 4.85 6.44
CA LYS A 105 9.61 5.27 7.70
C LYS A 105 10.91 6.04 7.43
N GLN A 106 11.70 5.63 6.44
CA GLN A 106 12.91 6.35 6.07
C GLN A 106 12.60 7.70 5.43
N GLU A 107 11.63 7.75 4.50
CA GLU A 107 11.19 9.00 3.89
C GLU A 107 10.69 10.00 4.94
N ARG A 108 9.87 9.56 5.90
CA ARG A 108 9.41 10.43 7.01
C ARG A 108 10.55 10.98 7.85
N LYS A 109 11.58 10.17 8.13
CA LYS A 109 12.76 10.64 8.88
C LYS A 109 13.53 11.70 8.08
N HIS A 110 13.70 11.48 6.78
CA HIS A 110 14.38 12.40 5.89
C HIS A 110 13.64 13.75 5.79
N THR A 111 12.33 13.71 5.52
CA THR A 111 11.50 14.93 5.44
C THR A 111 11.49 15.70 6.76
N THR A 112 11.34 15.00 7.90
CA THR A 112 11.36 15.63 9.23
C THR A 112 12.72 16.29 9.51
N ARG A 113 13.83 15.67 9.11
CA ARG A 113 15.18 16.22 9.27
C ARG A 113 15.35 17.49 8.44
N ASN A 114 14.92 17.48 7.18
CA ASN A 114 15.03 18.63 6.28
C ASN A 114 14.20 19.82 6.78
N GLN A 115 12.94 19.59 7.15
CA GLN A 115 12.09 20.64 7.73
C GLN A 115 12.69 21.26 9.00
N LYS A 116 13.36 20.46 9.84
CA LYS A 116 14.03 20.97 11.04
C LYS A 116 15.25 21.83 10.69
N GLN A 117 15.95 21.50 9.61
CA GLN A 117 17.12 22.24 9.15
C GLN A 117 16.73 23.57 8.50
N GLU A 118 15.71 23.55 7.65
CA GLU A 118 15.11 24.77 7.05
C GLU A 118 14.62 25.73 8.13
N LYS A 119 13.83 25.24 9.10
CA LYS A 119 13.37 26.07 10.24
C LYS A 119 14.52 26.71 11.01
N LYS A 120 15.64 26.00 11.20
CA LYS A 120 16.83 26.54 11.87
C LYS A 120 17.50 27.64 11.05
N GLN A 121 17.61 27.45 9.73
CA GLN A 121 18.17 28.43 8.80
C GLN A 121 17.29 29.69 8.77
N ASP A 122 15.97 29.56 8.66
CA ASP A 122 15.02 30.68 8.70
C ASP A 122 15.15 31.51 9.99
N ILE A 123 15.22 30.85 11.14
CA ILE A 123 15.39 31.52 12.43
C ILE A 123 16.73 32.25 12.48
N PHE A 124 17.80 31.64 11.97
CA PHE A 124 19.12 32.25 11.91
C PHE A 124 19.14 33.48 11.00
N GLU A 125 18.57 33.40 9.81
CA GLU A 125 18.48 34.51 8.86
C GLU A 125 17.65 35.67 9.41
N LYS A 126 16.49 35.39 10.02
CA LYS A 126 15.68 36.41 10.70
C LYS A 126 16.45 37.10 11.82
N LYS A 127 17.23 36.35 12.62
CA LYS A 127 18.09 36.93 13.67
C LYS A 127 19.20 37.81 13.06
N ARG A 128 19.80 37.38 11.95
CA ARG A 128 20.84 38.13 11.23
C ARG A 128 20.28 39.44 10.66
N GLN A 129 19.12 39.40 10.02
CA GLN A 129 18.41 40.58 9.50
C GLN A 129 18.09 41.56 10.63
N LYS A 130 17.47 41.11 11.74
CA LYS A 130 17.21 41.97 12.90
C LYS A 130 18.47 42.60 13.48
N ARG A 131 19.60 41.89 13.49
CA ARG A 131 20.89 42.43 13.95
C ARG A 131 21.44 43.49 13.01
N LEU A 132 21.25 43.33 11.70
CA LEU A 132 21.64 44.31 10.68
C LEU A 132 20.76 45.57 10.76
N GLU A 133 19.44 45.42 10.89
CA GLU A 133 18.50 46.54 11.07
C GLU A 133 18.83 47.36 12.32
N LYS A 134 19.11 46.71 13.45
CA LYS A 134 19.56 47.39 14.68
C LYS A 134 20.86 48.19 14.51
N ARG A 135 21.72 47.80 13.57
CA ARG A 135 23.01 48.47 13.30
C ARG A 135 22.87 49.65 12.34
N LYS A 136 21.84 49.65 11.48
CA LYS A 136 21.54 50.72 10.52
C LYS A 136 20.66 51.82 11.16
N GLY A 137 20.89 52.16 12.43
CA GLY A 137 20.03 53.07 13.19
C GLY A 137 19.62 54.35 12.42
N HIS A 138 18.43 54.86 12.74
CA HIS A 138 18.10 56.27 12.55
C HIS A 138 19.09 57.15 13.33
#